data_AF-A0A9D4LTS8-F1
#
_entry.id   AF-A0A9D4LTS8-F1
#
_cell.length_a   1.000
_cell.length_b   1.000
_cell.length_c   1.000
_cell.angle_alpha   90.00
_cell.angle_beta   90.00
_cell.angle_gamma   90.00
#
_symmetry.space_group_name_H-M   'P 1'
#
loop_
_entity.id
_entity.type
_entity.pdbx_description
1 polymer ?
#
loop_
_entity_poly.entity_id
_entity_poly.type
_entity_poly.pdbx_seq_one_letter_code
_entity_poly.pdbx_strand_id
1 'polypeptide(L)'
;MTEGGVEHNMEWTPSCTRRYRFKYEDESKETSNLMNLLGYGSGLRQRRINAYRKLDSLRNARFTNDVTTITAGSKAEGLTCFFESDMDTMFIIPHVVCLDVGINEETIPSHIIVFTMGTKGHNAGYCKLQQGRLTSTYCPAISNALCIDGCGNVLLSSTQFVDFFRHNPYPSEIQQHARAGPSLPWSFGPMAHDVVRAIRVYCPGILQNWAKRCRYWPPPDIVENVIVLGAFVNPIGFKGSEHYHVEWRICFNTGETELVNNLNDTQIKIYVLLKMIVKDILKPRKKVITSYILKNIVLWLAENNPQELFHSGSIFHWLKEGLISLRTAISSRQLPYYMIPERNLMAERDLVSGQQDELVKSLTCLIDEGPKILRRLKKIRQAIIGHKEPLLWYSKLRIEFEILYLELSIRQMQCKDENGVVNTSDIILLILCYGMMEVLNKIIARMHSEGTYLNDITQLIGMILG
;
A
#
# COMPACT_ATOMS: atom_id res chain seq x y z
N MET A 1 46.26 -1.45 -10.79
CA MET A 1 46.74 -2.80 -10.43
C MET A 1 45.62 -3.51 -9.70
N THR A 2 45.13 -4.60 -10.31
CA THR A 2 44.16 -5.63 -9.83
C THR A 2 42.84 -5.10 -9.25
N GLU A 3 41.70 -5.00 -9.95
CA GLU A 3 41.00 -5.90 -10.89
C GLU A 3 40.87 -7.36 -10.42
N GLY A 4 39.65 -7.72 -10.03
CA GLY A 4 39.19 -9.06 -9.69
C GLY A 4 37.73 -9.19 -10.12
N GLY A 5 37.49 -9.13 -11.43
CA GLY A 5 36.21 -9.44 -12.03
C GLY A 5 36.02 -10.95 -12.08
N VAL A 6 34.88 -11.43 -11.59
CA VAL A 6 34.47 -12.83 -11.73
C VAL A 6 34.05 -13.04 -13.19
N GLU A 7 34.88 -13.76 -13.94
CA GLU A 7 34.59 -14.21 -15.30
C GLU A 7 33.39 -15.16 -15.30
N HIS A 8 32.29 -14.72 -15.90
CA HIS A 8 31.25 -15.62 -16.38
C HIS A 8 31.63 -16.08 -17.78
N ASN A 9 32.05 -17.34 -17.92
CA ASN A 9 32.22 -17.99 -19.21
C ASN A 9 30.88 -18.01 -19.96
N MET A 10 30.72 -17.11 -20.93
CA MET A 10 29.64 -17.12 -21.92
C MET A 10 30.21 -17.58 -23.26
N GLU A 11 29.94 -18.82 -23.64
CA GLU A 11 30.00 -19.22 -25.05
C GLU A 11 28.72 -18.74 -25.75
N TRP A 12 28.90 -17.81 -26.69
CA TRP A 12 27.85 -17.33 -27.57
C TRP A 12 27.74 -18.23 -28.80
N THR A 13 26.65 -18.98 -28.92
CA THR A 13 26.22 -19.58 -30.20
C THR A 13 24.82 -19.09 -30.56
N PRO A 14 24.60 -18.53 -31.76
CA PRO A 14 23.31 -17.99 -32.17
C PRO A 14 22.43 -19.09 -32.78
N SER A 15 21.60 -19.74 -31.97
CA SER A 15 20.34 -20.40 -32.41
C SER A 15 19.56 -20.98 -31.21
N CYS A 16 18.24 -21.09 -31.38
CA CYS A 16 17.25 -21.71 -30.48
C CYS A 16 16.86 -20.92 -29.22
N THR A 17 15.57 -20.59 -29.15
CA THR A 17 14.80 -20.20 -27.97
C THR A 17 15.16 -21.07 -26.76
N ARG A 18 16.11 -20.63 -25.92
CA ARG A 18 16.40 -21.27 -24.63
C ARG A 18 15.19 -21.03 -23.73
N ARG A 19 14.41 -22.09 -23.51
CA ARG A 19 13.40 -22.13 -22.46
C ARG A 19 14.13 -22.12 -21.12
N TYR A 20 14.16 -20.97 -20.44
CA TYR A 20 14.70 -20.89 -19.08
C TYR A 20 13.91 -21.84 -18.18
N ARG A 21 14.58 -22.87 -17.65
CA ARG A 21 13.98 -23.80 -16.68
C ARG A 21 14.39 -23.36 -15.28
N PHE A 22 13.45 -22.78 -14.54
CA PHE A 22 13.67 -22.40 -13.15
C PHE A 22 13.60 -23.62 -12.22
N LYS A 23 14.33 -23.55 -11.11
CA LYS A 23 14.17 -24.53 -10.03
C LYS A 23 12.77 -24.39 -9.43
N TYR A 24 12.10 -25.51 -9.17
CA TYR A 24 10.73 -25.58 -8.65
C TYR A 24 9.66 -25.01 -9.60
N GLU A 25 9.80 -25.24 -10.91
CA GLU A 25 8.88 -24.72 -11.91
C GLU A 25 7.44 -25.26 -11.71
N ASP A 26 7.30 -26.54 -11.43
CA ASP A 26 5.99 -27.18 -11.26
C ASP A 26 5.31 -26.74 -9.96
N GLU A 27 6.06 -26.69 -8.85
CA GLU A 27 5.54 -26.16 -7.59
C GLU A 27 5.20 -24.67 -7.72
N SER A 28 5.93 -23.91 -8.54
CA SER A 28 5.60 -22.50 -8.82
C SER A 28 4.26 -22.39 -9.53
N LYS A 29 4.01 -23.22 -10.56
CA LYS A 29 2.71 -23.23 -11.27
C LYS A 29 1.57 -23.64 -10.34
N GLU A 30 1.76 -24.67 -9.51
CA GLU A 30 0.75 -25.09 -8.54
C GLU A 30 0.44 -23.97 -7.53
N THR A 31 1.48 -23.30 -7.01
CA THR A 31 1.35 -22.16 -6.12
C THR A 31 0.59 -21.01 -6.78
N SER A 32 0.89 -20.73 -8.06
CA SER A 32 0.18 -19.72 -8.85
C SER A 32 -1.31 -20.00 -8.95
N ASN A 33 -1.67 -21.24 -9.24
CA ASN A 33 -3.07 -21.69 -9.32
C ASN A 33 -3.78 -21.60 -7.97
N LEU A 34 -3.10 -22.02 -6.90
CA LEU A 34 -3.62 -21.92 -5.55
C LEU A 34 -3.89 -20.47 -5.14
N MET A 35 -2.97 -19.55 -5.46
CA MET A 35 -3.15 -18.13 -5.19
C MET A 35 -4.33 -17.53 -5.97
N ASN A 36 -4.58 -17.97 -7.21
CA ASN A 36 -5.77 -17.58 -7.96
C ASN A 36 -7.05 -17.97 -7.22
N LEU A 37 -7.11 -19.22 -6.73
CA LEU A 37 -8.27 -19.73 -5.99
C LEU A 37 -8.48 -19.02 -4.64
N LEU A 38 -7.40 -18.53 -4.02
CA LEU A 38 -7.45 -17.72 -2.80
C LEU A 38 -7.81 -16.24 -3.06
N GLY A 39 -8.10 -15.87 -4.31
CA GLY A 39 -8.54 -14.52 -4.67
C GLY A 39 -7.41 -13.53 -4.90
N TYR A 40 -6.21 -14.01 -5.24
CA TYR A 40 -5.05 -13.17 -5.61
C TYR A 40 -4.77 -13.17 -7.12
N GLY A 41 -5.66 -13.73 -7.93
CA GLY A 41 -5.54 -13.68 -9.39
C GLY A 41 -5.87 -12.30 -9.96
N SER A 42 -5.23 -11.96 -11.09
CA SER A 42 -5.38 -10.68 -11.78
C SER A 42 -6.83 -10.23 -12.01
N GLY A 43 -7.72 -11.11 -12.44
CA GLY A 43 -9.12 -10.77 -12.72
C GLY A 43 -9.89 -10.26 -11.50
N LEU A 44 -9.80 -10.96 -10.37
CA LEU A 44 -10.47 -10.52 -9.14
C LEU A 44 -9.83 -9.24 -8.57
N ARG A 45 -8.50 -9.16 -8.63
CA ARG A 45 -7.76 -7.96 -8.24
C ARG A 45 -8.24 -6.74 -9.03
N GLN A 46 -8.42 -6.88 -10.34
CA GLN A 46 -8.91 -5.80 -11.19
C GLN A 46 -10.35 -5.39 -10.85
N ARG A 47 -11.24 -6.36 -10.54
CA ARG A 47 -12.60 -6.06 -10.04
C ARG A 47 -12.56 -5.20 -8.77
N ARG A 48 -11.71 -5.55 -7.80
CA ARG A 48 -11.52 -4.75 -6.57
C ARG A 48 -10.99 -3.35 -6.87
N ILE A 49 -9.93 -3.24 -7.67
CA ILE A 49 -9.33 -1.94 -8.06
C ILE A 49 -10.38 -1.05 -8.72
N ASN A 50 -11.13 -1.58 -9.69
CA ASN A 50 -12.16 -0.84 -10.39
C ASN A 50 -13.28 -0.38 -9.44
N ALA A 51 -13.69 -1.25 -8.50
CA ALA A 51 -14.69 -0.91 -7.51
C ALA A 51 -14.24 0.23 -6.60
N TYR A 52 -13.03 0.16 -6.02
CA TYR A 52 -12.51 1.25 -5.17
C TYR A 52 -12.29 2.55 -5.95
N ARG A 53 -11.78 2.50 -7.19
CA ARG A 53 -11.68 3.67 -8.07
C ARG A 53 -13.05 4.30 -8.35
N LYS A 54 -14.08 3.48 -8.58
CA LYS A 54 -15.45 3.97 -8.80
C LYS A 54 -16.03 4.60 -7.54
N LEU A 55 -15.83 3.99 -6.37
CA LEU A 55 -16.23 4.55 -5.08
C LEU A 55 -15.53 5.89 -4.84
N ASP A 56 -14.23 5.99 -5.07
CA ASP A 56 -13.48 7.24 -4.95
C ASP A 56 -14.02 8.32 -5.87
N SER A 57 -14.29 7.99 -7.14
CA SER A 57 -14.87 8.91 -8.12
C SER A 57 -16.25 9.42 -7.68
N LEU A 58 -17.15 8.53 -7.27
CA LEU A 58 -18.49 8.90 -6.81
C LEU A 58 -18.45 9.75 -5.53
N ARG A 59 -17.58 9.39 -4.58
CA ARG A 59 -17.38 10.16 -3.34
C ARG A 59 -16.89 11.57 -3.66
N ASN A 60 -15.87 11.70 -4.51
CA ASN A 60 -15.29 12.99 -4.84
C ASN A 60 -16.21 13.86 -5.71
N ALA A 61 -17.04 13.25 -6.57
CA ALA A 61 -18.06 13.97 -7.34
C ALA A 61 -19.24 14.47 -6.49
N ARG A 62 -19.44 13.92 -5.29
CA ARG A 62 -20.52 14.33 -4.39
C ARG A 62 -20.10 15.46 -3.45
N PHE A 63 -18.88 15.43 -2.93
CA PHE A 63 -18.36 16.39 -1.95
C PHE A 63 -17.54 17.50 -2.62
N THR A 64 -18.06 18.06 -3.73
CA THR A 64 -17.31 18.81 -4.75
C THR A 64 -16.50 20.02 -4.29
N ASN A 65 -16.65 20.50 -3.04
CA ASN A 65 -16.03 21.75 -2.61
C ASN A 65 -15.12 21.67 -1.37
N ASP A 66 -15.07 20.55 -0.64
CA ASP A 66 -14.42 20.58 0.69
C ASP A 66 -13.20 19.66 0.85
N VAL A 67 -13.18 18.44 0.30
CA VAL A 67 -12.00 17.55 0.42
C VAL A 67 -11.98 16.47 -0.69
N THR A 68 -10.87 16.33 -1.40
CA THR A 68 -10.65 15.16 -2.27
C THR A 68 -10.14 13.99 -1.45
N THR A 69 -10.78 12.82 -1.56
CA THR A 69 -10.42 11.63 -0.79
C THR A 69 -10.00 10.50 -1.74
N ILE A 70 -8.89 9.84 -1.42
CA ILE A 70 -8.31 8.76 -2.21
C ILE A 70 -8.14 7.53 -1.31
N THR A 71 -8.69 6.39 -1.72
CA THR A 71 -8.39 5.11 -1.09
C THR A 71 -6.98 4.68 -1.48
N ALA A 72 -6.20 4.24 -0.50
CA ALA A 72 -4.80 3.85 -0.65
C ALA A 72 -4.56 2.43 -0.12
N GLY A 73 -3.28 2.03 -0.09
CA GLY A 73 -2.84 0.80 0.54
C GLY A 73 -3.38 -0.48 -0.09
N SER A 74 -3.49 -1.54 0.71
CA SER A 74 -3.76 -2.89 0.17
C SER A 74 -5.13 -3.01 -0.51
N LYS A 75 -6.12 -2.20 -0.10
CA LYS A 75 -7.45 -2.15 -0.71
C LYS A 75 -7.40 -1.49 -2.09
N ALA A 76 -6.75 -0.34 -2.21
CA ALA A 76 -6.54 0.35 -3.50
C ALA A 76 -5.76 -0.51 -4.51
N GLU A 77 -4.87 -1.37 -4.01
CA GLU A 77 -4.07 -2.31 -4.80
C GLU A 77 -4.81 -3.63 -5.10
N GLY A 78 -6.04 -3.82 -4.59
CA GLY A 78 -6.85 -5.03 -4.79
C GLY A 78 -6.31 -6.30 -4.10
N LEU A 79 -5.43 -6.15 -3.10
CA LEU A 79 -4.70 -7.26 -2.47
C LEU A 79 -5.35 -7.81 -1.21
N THR A 80 -6.31 -7.10 -0.63
CA THR A 80 -7.07 -7.56 0.55
C THR A 80 -8.56 -7.46 0.29
N CYS A 81 -9.31 -8.34 0.95
CA CYS A 81 -10.75 -8.29 0.95
C CYS A 81 -11.24 -7.02 1.68
N PHE A 82 -12.43 -6.50 1.36
CA PHE A 82 -13.03 -5.36 2.08
C PHE A 82 -13.04 -5.54 3.60
N PHE A 83 -13.32 -6.74 4.09
CA PHE A 83 -13.39 -7.05 5.53
C PHE A 83 -12.05 -7.51 6.13
N GLU A 84 -10.99 -7.53 5.31
CA GLU A 84 -9.64 -7.79 5.78
C GLU A 84 -8.86 -6.49 5.86
N SER A 85 -8.10 -6.35 6.93
CA SER A 85 -7.24 -5.19 7.20
C SER A 85 -8.00 -3.87 7.31
N ASP A 86 -7.27 -2.89 7.84
CA ASP A 86 -7.57 -1.49 7.81
C ASP A 86 -7.79 -0.95 6.38
N MET A 87 -8.55 0.14 6.30
CA MET A 87 -8.71 0.96 5.11
C MET A 87 -7.80 2.19 5.21
N ASP A 88 -6.78 2.25 4.36
CA ASP A 88 -5.95 3.44 4.20
C ASP A 88 -6.68 4.48 3.34
N THR A 89 -6.78 5.71 3.82
CA THR A 89 -7.42 6.81 3.09
C THR A 89 -6.59 8.10 3.20
N MET A 90 -6.31 8.70 2.05
CA MET A 90 -5.65 10.00 1.96
C MET A 90 -6.67 11.09 1.64
N PHE A 91 -6.69 12.13 2.46
CA PHE A 91 -7.51 13.32 2.26
C PHE A 91 -6.61 14.46 1.82
N ILE A 92 -6.86 14.98 0.63
CA ILE A 92 -6.11 16.08 0.04
C ILE A 92 -6.76 17.39 0.48
N ILE A 93 -6.01 18.21 1.20
CA ILE A 93 -6.49 19.52 1.64
C ILE A 93 -6.73 20.41 0.41
N PRO A 94 -7.93 20.99 0.25
CA PRO A 94 -8.22 21.89 -0.86
C PRO A 94 -7.54 23.25 -0.64
N HIS A 95 -7.51 24.07 -1.68
CA HIS A 95 -7.08 25.47 -1.61
C HIS A 95 -5.65 25.71 -1.09
N VAL A 96 -4.81 24.67 -1.09
CA VAL A 96 -3.40 24.76 -0.73
C VAL A 96 -2.56 23.87 -1.66
N VAL A 97 -1.44 24.41 -2.10
CA VAL A 97 -0.45 23.68 -2.90
C VAL A 97 0.96 24.00 -2.40
N CYS A 98 1.85 23.04 -2.58
CA CYS A 98 3.27 23.22 -2.40
C CYS A 98 3.98 23.20 -3.76
N LEU A 99 4.93 24.11 -3.97
CA LEU A 99 5.72 24.22 -5.19
C LEU A 99 7.20 23.93 -4.89
N ASP A 100 7.89 23.26 -5.81
CA ASP A 100 9.34 23.16 -5.77
C ASP A 100 10.02 24.52 -5.93
N VAL A 101 11.29 24.60 -5.54
CA VAL A 101 12.09 25.82 -5.69
C VAL A 101 12.20 26.18 -7.17
N GLY A 102 11.93 27.45 -7.50
CA GLY A 102 12.06 28.00 -8.86
C GLY A 102 10.82 27.88 -9.73
N ILE A 103 9.72 27.35 -9.19
CA ILE A 103 8.43 27.33 -9.90
C ILE A 103 7.70 28.66 -9.67
N ASN A 104 7.22 29.28 -10.74
CA ASN A 104 6.49 30.55 -10.67
C ASN A 104 5.09 30.35 -10.04
N GLU A 105 4.88 30.92 -8.85
CA GLU A 105 3.59 30.88 -8.15
C GLU A 105 2.47 31.69 -8.83
N GLU A 106 2.79 32.60 -9.76
CA GLU A 106 1.80 33.37 -10.52
C GLU A 106 0.93 32.49 -11.43
N THR A 107 1.43 31.29 -11.77
CA THR A 107 0.67 30.28 -12.52
C THR A 107 -0.45 29.63 -11.70
N ILE A 108 -0.43 29.82 -10.37
CA ILE A 108 -1.41 29.25 -9.44
C ILE A 108 -2.53 30.26 -9.20
N PRO A 109 -3.83 29.87 -9.31
CA PRO A 109 -4.96 30.77 -9.09
C PRO A 109 -4.88 31.53 -7.77
N SER A 110 -5.18 32.82 -7.78
CA SER A 110 -4.96 33.76 -6.65
C SER A 110 -5.63 33.36 -5.32
N HIS A 111 -6.70 32.58 -5.36
CA HIS A 111 -7.43 32.10 -4.19
C HIS A 111 -6.79 30.86 -3.53
N ILE A 112 -5.74 30.29 -4.12
CA ILE A 112 -5.02 29.13 -3.60
C ILE A 112 -3.79 29.58 -2.81
N ILE A 113 -3.64 29.03 -1.59
CA ILE A 113 -2.47 29.19 -0.73
C ILE A 113 -1.28 28.45 -1.32
N VAL A 114 -0.11 29.09 -1.32
CA VAL A 114 1.13 28.55 -1.86
C VAL A 114 2.18 28.45 -0.77
N PHE A 115 2.77 27.27 -0.63
CA PHE A 115 4.01 27.05 0.11
C PHE A 115 5.15 26.68 -0.84
N THR A 116 6.35 27.10 -0.54
CA THR A 116 7.57 26.68 -1.24
C THR A 116 8.22 25.53 -0.48
N MET A 117 8.53 24.45 -1.20
CA MET A 117 9.22 23.28 -0.68
C MET A 117 10.71 23.59 -0.52
N GLY A 118 11.25 23.38 0.68
CA GLY A 118 12.69 23.45 0.95
C GLY A 118 13.27 22.09 1.34
N THR A 119 14.16 21.54 0.54
CA THR A 119 14.82 20.23 0.82
C THR A 119 16.24 20.38 1.40
N LYS A 120 16.86 21.55 1.22
CA LYS A 120 18.23 21.81 1.70
C LYS A 120 18.29 21.73 3.22
N GLY A 121 19.25 20.96 3.75
CA GLY A 121 19.45 20.77 5.19
C GLY A 121 18.53 19.72 5.83
N HIS A 122 17.68 19.05 5.04
CA HIS A 122 16.79 17.98 5.51
C HIS A 122 17.22 16.63 4.95
N ASN A 123 16.76 15.56 5.60
CA ASN A 123 16.97 14.19 5.12
C ASN A 123 16.29 13.99 3.76
N ALA A 124 16.88 13.16 2.89
CA ALA A 124 16.34 12.91 1.55
C ALA A 124 14.87 12.46 1.60
N GLY A 125 14.04 13.05 0.74
CA GLY A 125 12.59 12.84 0.69
C GLY A 125 11.79 13.48 1.83
N TYR A 126 12.43 14.32 2.66
CA TYR A 126 11.80 15.22 3.61
C TYR A 126 12.08 16.67 3.22
N CYS A 127 11.19 17.56 3.61
CA CYS A 127 11.24 18.98 3.28
C CYS A 127 10.61 19.83 4.38
N LYS A 128 10.92 21.12 4.39
CA LYS A 128 10.11 22.14 5.07
C LYS A 128 9.19 22.82 4.07
N LEU A 129 8.07 23.34 4.57
CA LEU A 129 7.13 24.12 3.78
C LEU A 129 7.21 25.58 4.24
N GLN A 130 7.85 26.42 3.45
CA GLN A 130 8.00 27.85 3.73
C GLN A 130 6.88 28.64 3.06
N GLN A 131 6.40 29.68 3.74
CA GLN A 131 5.37 30.56 3.20
C GLN A 131 5.79 31.15 1.84
N GLY A 132 4.94 30.94 0.82
CA GLY A 132 4.91 31.74 -0.40
C GLY A 132 3.73 32.72 -0.32
N ARG A 133 2.81 32.66 -1.28
CA ARG A 133 1.55 33.41 -1.21
C ARG A 133 0.55 32.85 -0.17
N LEU A 134 0.14 33.69 0.77
CA LEU A 134 -1.03 33.46 1.63
C LEU A 134 -2.24 34.23 1.08
N THR A 135 -3.45 33.75 1.40
CA THR A 135 -4.71 34.42 1.05
C THR A 135 -5.41 34.89 2.33
N SER A 136 -6.37 35.81 2.22
CA SER A 136 -7.13 36.31 3.38
C SER A 136 -7.98 35.25 4.09
N THR A 137 -8.22 34.11 3.41
CA THR A 137 -9.10 33.05 3.88
C THR A 137 -8.29 31.77 4.08
N TYR A 138 -8.03 31.42 5.33
CA TYR A 138 -7.29 30.21 5.69
C TYR A 138 -8.24 29.09 6.05
N CYS A 139 -7.92 27.86 5.62
CA CYS A 139 -8.40 26.70 6.37
C CYS A 139 -7.82 26.80 7.80
N PRO A 140 -8.62 26.64 8.87
CA PRO A 140 -8.11 26.75 10.24
C PRO A 140 -6.95 25.79 10.55
N ALA A 141 -6.86 24.66 9.84
CA ALA A 141 -5.73 23.74 9.93
C ALA A 141 -4.40 24.37 9.50
N ILE A 142 -4.43 25.25 8.50
CA ILE A 142 -3.25 25.95 7.99
C ILE A 142 -2.86 27.08 8.94
N SER A 143 -3.80 27.96 9.28
CA SER A 143 -3.49 29.13 10.12
C SER A 143 -2.98 28.75 11.51
N ASN A 144 -3.54 27.70 12.13
CA ASN A 144 -3.07 27.22 13.44
C ASN A 144 -1.70 26.52 13.39
N ALA A 145 -1.22 26.18 12.19
CA ALA A 145 0.02 25.46 12.00
C ALA A 145 1.16 26.36 11.48
N LEU A 146 0.93 27.66 11.29
CA LEU A 146 1.98 28.60 10.92
C LEU A 146 2.88 28.89 12.12
N CYS A 147 4.19 28.76 11.94
CA CYS A 147 5.20 29.10 12.93
C CYS A 147 6.35 29.89 12.30
N ILE A 148 7.18 30.54 13.12
CA ILE A 148 8.33 31.32 12.67
C ILE A 148 9.61 30.60 13.09
N ASP A 149 10.55 30.41 12.16
CA ASP A 149 11.86 29.83 12.45
C ASP A 149 12.83 30.87 13.06
N GLY A 150 14.00 30.41 13.52
CA GLY A 150 15.02 31.30 14.09
C GLY A 150 15.59 32.36 13.13
N CYS A 151 15.28 32.27 11.84
CA CYS A 151 15.67 33.24 10.80
C CYS A 151 14.53 34.20 10.44
N GLY A 152 13.37 34.10 11.09
CA GLY A 152 12.19 34.93 10.80
C GLY A 152 11.35 34.43 9.62
N ASN A 153 11.63 33.26 9.06
CA ASN A 153 10.80 32.70 7.99
C ASN A 153 9.54 32.07 8.57
N VAL A 154 8.40 32.29 7.91
CA VAL A 154 7.16 31.61 8.26
C VAL A 154 7.14 30.22 7.61
N LEU A 155 6.90 29.19 8.42
CA LEU A 155 6.84 27.79 8.04
C LEU A 155 5.48 27.18 8.40
N LEU A 156 5.11 26.10 7.74
CA LEU A 156 3.97 25.26 8.13
C LEU A 156 4.48 24.08 8.98
N SER A 157 4.14 24.07 10.28
CA SER A 157 4.45 22.97 11.18
C SER A 157 3.61 21.73 10.88
N SER A 158 4.26 20.61 10.58
CA SER A 158 3.59 19.33 10.37
C SER A 158 2.94 18.80 11.65
N THR A 159 3.56 19.02 12.82
CA THR A 159 3.00 18.62 14.11
C THR A 159 1.74 19.41 14.45
N GLN A 160 1.79 20.75 14.41
CA GLN A 160 0.63 21.58 14.70
C GLN A 160 -0.52 21.32 13.72
N PHE A 161 -0.19 21.09 12.45
CA PHE A 161 -1.17 20.74 11.42
C PHE A 161 -1.92 19.44 11.74
N VAL A 162 -1.22 18.38 12.17
CA VAL A 162 -1.87 17.12 12.57
C VAL A 162 -2.63 17.28 13.87
N ASP A 163 -2.09 18.04 14.82
CA ASP A 163 -2.71 18.26 16.12
C ASP A 163 -4.03 19.02 16.00
N PHE A 164 -4.15 19.94 15.03
CA PHE A 164 -5.44 20.57 14.70
C PHE A 164 -6.54 19.52 14.41
N PHE A 165 -6.26 18.55 13.53
CA PHE A 165 -7.25 17.50 13.22
C PHE A 165 -7.46 16.51 14.36
N ARG A 166 -6.46 16.33 15.24
CA ARG A 166 -6.62 15.45 16.39
C ARG A 166 -7.63 16.00 17.39
N HIS A 167 -7.63 17.30 17.64
CA HIS A 167 -8.46 17.93 18.68
C HIS A 167 -9.81 18.43 18.16
N ASN A 168 -10.08 18.34 16.86
CA ASN A 168 -11.41 18.64 16.33
C ASN A 168 -12.35 17.45 16.54
N PRO A 169 -13.58 17.69 17.01
CA PRO A 169 -14.52 16.63 17.33
C PRO A 169 -14.93 15.86 16.07
N TYR A 170 -14.87 14.54 16.15
CA TYR A 170 -15.53 13.65 15.21
C TYR A 170 -16.97 13.39 15.67
N PRO A 171 -17.90 13.04 14.77
CA PRO A 171 -19.20 12.46 15.12
C PRO A 171 -19.07 11.37 16.19
N SER A 172 -20.05 11.26 17.09
CA SER A 172 -20.00 10.35 18.25
C SER A 172 -19.88 8.86 17.88
N GLU A 173 -20.22 8.51 16.64
CA GLU A 173 -20.12 7.16 16.07
C GLU A 173 -18.68 6.79 15.68
N ILE A 174 -17.76 7.75 15.69
CA ILE A 174 -16.37 7.57 15.32
C ILE A 174 -15.51 7.45 16.58
N GLN A 175 -14.84 6.31 16.72
CA GLN A 175 -13.83 6.11 17.75
C GLN A 175 -12.45 6.48 17.18
N GLN A 176 -11.88 7.58 17.66
CA GLN A 176 -10.53 7.99 17.30
C GLN A 176 -9.48 7.19 18.08
N HIS A 177 -8.37 6.85 17.43
CA HIS A 177 -7.23 6.15 18.04
C HIS A 177 -5.98 7.03 18.12
N ALA A 178 -4.97 6.56 18.83
CA ALA A 178 -3.68 7.25 18.92
C ALA A 178 -3.02 7.39 17.53
N ARG A 179 -2.35 8.53 17.30
CA ARG A 179 -1.59 8.81 16.07
C ARG A 179 -0.62 7.67 15.75
N ALA A 180 -0.60 7.24 14.49
CA ALA A 180 0.31 6.21 13.98
C ALA A 180 1.14 6.77 12.81
N GLY A 181 2.31 7.34 13.11
CA GLY A 181 3.10 8.02 12.08
C GLY A 181 2.36 9.24 11.50
N PRO A 182 2.16 9.36 10.18
CA PRO A 182 1.41 10.48 9.60
C PRO A 182 -0.12 10.33 9.71
N SER A 183 -0.62 9.15 10.13
CA SER A 183 -2.06 8.90 10.17
C SER A 183 -2.69 9.29 11.51
N LEU A 184 -3.98 9.66 11.43
CA LEU A 184 -4.91 9.77 12.55
C LEU A 184 -5.93 8.63 12.41
N PRO A 185 -5.65 7.45 12.98
CA PRO A 185 -6.52 6.30 12.81
C PRO A 185 -7.83 6.50 13.56
N TRP A 186 -8.90 5.96 13.01
CA TRP A 186 -10.22 5.94 13.63
C TRP A 186 -10.95 4.65 13.24
N SER A 187 -12.00 4.31 13.97
CA SER A 187 -12.88 3.20 13.62
C SER A 187 -14.34 3.64 13.56
N PHE A 188 -15.05 3.08 12.58
CA PHE A 188 -16.49 3.18 12.46
C PHE A 188 -17.05 1.77 12.54
N GLY A 189 -17.62 1.44 13.70
CA GLY A 189 -17.91 0.06 14.08
C GLY A 189 -16.64 -0.82 13.99
N PRO A 190 -16.71 -2.02 13.38
CA PRO A 190 -15.59 -2.96 13.29
C PRO A 190 -14.53 -2.61 12.22
N MET A 191 -14.75 -1.58 11.40
CA MET A 191 -13.80 -1.18 10.37
C MET A 191 -12.79 -0.16 10.92
N ALA A 192 -11.50 -0.47 10.82
CA ALA A 192 -10.43 0.46 11.11
C ALA A 192 -10.04 1.27 9.86
N HIS A 193 -9.83 2.57 10.03
CA HIS A 193 -9.45 3.50 8.98
C HIS A 193 -8.17 4.24 9.37
N ASP A 194 -7.14 4.09 8.54
CA ASP A 194 -5.88 4.82 8.65
C ASP A 194 -5.95 6.05 7.75
N VAL A 195 -6.10 7.23 8.37
CA VAL A 195 -6.35 8.47 7.63
C VAL A 195 -5.15 9.40 7.65
N VAL A 196 -4.68 9.79 6.47
CA VAL A 196 -3.62 10.77 6.28
C VAL A 196 -4.19 12.03 5.63
N ARG A 197 -3.83 13.20 6.16
CA ARG A 197 -4.12 14.51 5.56
C ARG A 197 -2.90 14.95 4.78
N ALA A 198 -3.04 15.22 3.50
CA ALA A 198 -1.93 15.48 2.59
C ALA A 198 -2.14 16.79 1.82
N ILE A 199 -1.03 17.45 1.46
CA ILE A 199 -1.03 18.63 0.59
C ILE A 199 -0.41 18.23 -0.74
N ARG A 200 -0.99 18.69 -1.86
CA ARG A 200 -0.41 18.46 -3.19
C ARG A 200 0.92 19.19 -3.31
N VAL A 201 1.93 18.53 -3.89
CA VAL A 201 3.20 19.18 -4.22
C VAL A 201 3.51 19.02 -5.70
N TYR A 202 3.91 20.12 -6.33
CA TYR A 202 4.42 20.14 -7.68
C TYR A 202 5.94 20.13 -7.66
N CYS A 203 6.54 18.94 -7.83
CA CYS A 203 7.98 18.70 -7.77
C CYS A 203 8.51 18.01 -9.05
N PRO A 204 8.44 18.69 -10.22
CA PRO A 204 8.83 18.12 -11.51
C PRO A 204 10.28 17.64 -11.52
N GLY A 205 11.19 18.28 -10.78
CA GLY A 205 12.59 17.85 -10.69
C GLY A 205 12.74 16.42 -10.15
N ILE A 206 12.04 16.10 -9.06
CA ILE A 206 12.07 14.76 -8.47
C ILE A 206 11.47 13.72 -9.43
N LEU A 207 10.30 14.01 -10.00
CA LEU A 207 9.61 13.10 -10.92
C LEU A 207 10.39 12.87 -12.22
N GLN A 208 11.03 13.90 -12.77
CA GLN A 208 11.84 13.77 -13.98
C GLN A 208 13.13 12.98 -13.72
N ASN A 209 13.77 13.18 -12.57
CA ASN A 209 14.93 12.36 -12.18
C ASN A 209 14.53 10.89 -12.02
N TRP A 210 13.37 10.63 -11.39
CA TRP A 210 12.79 9.30 -11.33
C TRP A 210 12.52 8.74 -12.73
N ALA A 211 11.95 9.52 -13.65
CA ALA A 211 11.56 9.07 -15.00
C ALA A 211 12.76 8.76 -15.92
N LYS A 212 13.91 9.42 -15.74
CA LYS A 212 15.11 9.25 -16.58
C LYS A 212 15.86 7.93 -16.36
N ARG A 213 15.52 7.14 -15.34
CA ARG A 213 16.22 5.87 -15.08
C ARG A 213 16.04 4.86 -16.22
N CYS A 214 17.12 4.18 -16.56
CA CYS A 214 17.10 3.00 -17.43
C CYS A 214 16.38 1.86 -16.70
N ARG A 215 15.42 1.22 -17.36
CA ARG A 215 14.53 0.23 -16.73
C ARG A 215 13.99 -0.81 -17.72
N TYR A 216 13.68 -2.00 -17.21
CA TYR A 216 12.84 -2.98 -17.91
C TYR A 216 11.34 -2.75 -17.68
N TRP A 217 11.01 -2.09 -16.57
CA TRP A 217 9.65 -1.78 -16.14
C TRP A 217 9.66 -0.54 -15.22
N PRO A 218 8.58 0.26 -15.18
CA PRO A 218 7.37 0.13 -15.98
C PRO A 218 7.58 0.65 -17.42
N PRO A 219 6.64 0.34 -18.34
CA PRO A 219 6.67 0.88 -19.68
C PRO A 219 6.49 2.41 -19.70
N PRO A 220 6.88 3.11 -20.78
CA PRO A 220 6.92 4.58 -20.83
C PRO A 220 5.58 5.27 -20.56
N ASP A 221 4.46 4.72 -21.03
CA ASP A 221 3.11 5.26 -20.79
C ASP A 221 2.75 5.28 -19.30
N ILE A 222 3.15 4.25 -18.56
CA ILE A 222 2.98 4.20 -17.11
C ILE A 222 3.91 5.19 -16.40
N VAL A 223 5.13 5.41 -16.90
CA VAL A 223 6.04 6.45 -16.40
C VAL A 223 5.40 7.83 -16.56
N GLU A 224 4.87 8.14 -17.73
CA GLU A 224 4.16 9.39 -18.02
C GLU A 224 2.95 9.58 -17.10
N ASN A 225 2.14 8.53 -16.94
CA ASN A 225 0.98 8.58 -16.04
C ASN A 225 1.39 8.87 -14.59
N VAL A 226 2.46 8.24 -14.09
CA VAL A 226 2.99 8.51 -12.74
C VAL A 226 3.44 9.96 -12.57
N ILE A 227 4.03 10.58 -13.59
CA ILE A 227 4.39 12.00 -13.57
C ILE A 227 3.14 12.87 -13.46
N VAL A 228 2.10 12.59 -14.25
CA VAL A 228 0.84 13.34 -14.27
C VAL A 228 0.09 13.22 -12.94
N LEU A 229 0.12 12.04 -12.30
CA LEU A 229 -0.50 11.81 -11.00
C LEU A 229 0.11 12.68 -9.88
N GLY A 230 1.34 13.17 -10.07
CA GLY A 230 1.99 14.12 -9.19
C GLY A 230 2.40 13.53 -7.83
N ALA A 231 2.60 14.43 -6.87
CA ALA A 231 3.13 14.10 -5.55
C ALA A 231 2.36 14.80 -4.43
N PHE A 232 2.64 14.35 -3.21
CA PHE A 232 2.06 14.88 -1.99
C PHE A 232 3.12 15.07 -0.92
N VAL A 233 2.81 15.89 0.08
CA VAL A 233 3.55 15.95 1.33
C VAL A 233 2.65 15.53 2.49
N ASN A 234 3.17 14.62 3.31
CA ASN A 234 2.49 14.10 4.51
C ASN A 234 3.12 14.71 5.77
N PRO A 235 2.33 14.99 6.82
CA PRO A 235 2.80 15.72 7.99
C PRO A 235 3.51 14.80 8.99
N ILE A 236 4.75 14.44 8.65
CA ILE A 236 5.64 13.67 9.51
C ILE A 236 7.09 14.04 9.22
N GLY A 237 7.85 14.32 10.28
CA GLY A 237 9.28 14.57 10.20
C GLY A 237 10.12 13.30 10.17
N PHE A 238 11.39 13.47 9.84
CA PHE A 238 12.37 12.38 9.89
C PHE A 238 12.70 12.08 11.35
N LYS A 239 12.60 10.81 11.74
CA LYS A 239 12.79 10.42 13.14
C LYS A 239 14.20 10.79 13.61
N GLY A 240 14.29 11.52 14.73
CA GLY A 240 15.57 11.98 15.30
C GLY A 240 16.09 13.28 14.69
N SER A 241 15.40 13.88 13.71
CA SER A 241 15.72 15.21 13.20
C SER A 241 15.40 16.28 14.25
N GLU A 242 16.28 17.27 14.40
CA GLU A 242 16.01 18.48 15.21
C GLU A 242 14.82 19.28 14.65
N HIS A 243 14.58 19.17 13.34
CA HIS A 243 13.49 19.84 12.64
C HIS A 243 12.22 18.99 12.50
N TYR A 244 12.12 17.87 13.21
CA TYR A 244 11.01 16.90 13.09
C TYR A 244 9.61 17.53 13.08
N HIS A 245 9.38 18.59 13.87
CA HIS A 245 8.09 19.23 14.05
C HIS A 245 7.64 20.13 12.90
N VAL A 246 8.55 20.51 12.01
CA VAL A 246 8.27 21.31 10.79
C VAL A 246 8.56 20.56 9.50
N GLU A 247 9.13 19.36 9.60
CA GLU A 247 9.40 18.52 8.44
C GLU A 247 8.14 17.82 7.93
N TRP A 248 8.06 17.75 6.60
CA TRP A 248 7.04 17.06 5.84
C TRP A 248 7.69 16.03 4.93
N ARG A 249 7.01 14.90 4.73
CA ARG A 249 7.53 13.78 3.95
C ARG A 249 6.92 13.75 2.56
N ILE A 250 7.76 13.81 1.54
CA ILE A 250 7.34 13.71 0.14
C ILE A 250 6.91 12.26 -0.14
N CYS A 251 5.70 12.10 -0.69
CA CYS A 251 5.06 10.82 -0.95
C CYS A 251 4.40 10.82 -2.33
N PHE A 252 4.33 9.65 -2.96
CA PHE A 252 3.75 9.48 -4.31
C PHE A 252 2.61 8.45 -4.27
N ASN A 253 1.71 8.53 -3.30
CA ASN A 253 0.73 7.46 -3.02
C ASN A 253 -0.08 7.02 -4.25
N THR A 254 -0.53 7.96 -5.09
CA THR A 254 -1.25 7.65 -6.34
C THR A 254 -0.34 7.01 -7.37
N GLY A 255 0.86 7.57 -7.60
CA GLY A 255 1.87 6.98 -8.49
C GLY A 255 2.32 5.59 -8.05
N GLU A 256 2.55 5.36 -6.77
CA GLU A 256 2.86 4.04 -6.20
C GLU A 256 1.72 3.04 -6.41
N THR A 257 0.48 3.49 -6.26
CA THR A 257 -0.70 2.64 -6.53
C THR A 257 -0.78 2.28 -8.01
N GLU A 258 -0.52 3.25 -8.90
CA GLU A 258 -0.48 3.02 -10.34
C GLU A 258 0.63 2.04 -10.74
N LEU A 259 1.82 2.18 -10.15
CA LEU A 259 2.93 1.24 -10.31
C LEU A 259 2.54 -0.18 -9.87
N VAL A 260 1.98 -0.33 -8.66
CA VAL A 260 1.54 -1.66 -8.18
C VAL A 260 0.42 -2.22 -9.06
N ASN A 261 -0.48 -1.37 -9.59
CA ASN A 261 -1.55 -1.80 -10.49
C ASN A 261 -1.05 -2.34 -11.83
N ASN A 262 0.12 -1.90 -12.28
CA ASN A 262 0.76 -2.32 -13.52
C ASN A 262 1.88 -3.38 -13.33
N LEU A 263 2.01 -3.95 -12.12
CA LEU A 263 2.79 -5.19 -11.93
C LEU A 263 2.06 -6.36 -12.57
N ASN A 264 2.80 -7.28 -13.17
CA ASN A 264 2.22 -8.51 -13.71
C ASN A 264 1.75 -9.47 -12.60
N ASP A 265 0.98 -10.48 -12.99
CA ASP A 265 0.35 -11.43 -12.07
C ASP A 265 1.38 -12.18 -11.19
N THR A 266 2.53 -12.56 -11.75
CA THR A 266 3.62 -13.20 -11.01
C THR A 266 4.21 -12.26 -9.95
N GLN A 267 4.51 -11.00 -10.32
CA GLN A 267 5.05 -9.96 -9.43
C GLN A 267 4.11 -9.66 -8.26
N ILE A 268 2.80 -9.56 -8.52
CA ILE A 268 1.79 -9.41 -7.48
C ILE A 268 1.77 -10.61 -6.53
N LYS A 269 1.85 -11.84 -7.07
CA LYS A 269 1.90 -13.06 -6.24
C LYS A 269 3.14 -13.10 -5.37
N ILE A 270 4.31 -12.69 -5.88
CA ILE A 270 5.53 -12.53 -5.10
C ILE A 270 5.30 -11.51 -3.98
N TYR A 271 4.70 -10.36 -4.27
CA TYR A 271 4.40 -9.34 -3.26
C TYR A 271 3.50 -9.87 -2.15
N VAL A 272 2.42 -10.57 -2.51
CA VAL A 272 1.49 -11.18 -1.55
C VAL A 272 2.16 -12.26 -0.72
N LEU A 273 2.98 -13.14 -1.32
CA LEU A 273 3.73 -14.19 -0.61
C LEU A 273 4.72 -13.58 0.39
N LEU A 274 5.47 -12.54 0.00
CA LEU A 274 6.35 -11.81 0.91
C LEU A 274 5.56 -11.22 2.09
N LYS A 275 4.37 -10.63 1.84
CA LYS A 275 3.49 -10.12 2.90
C LYS A 275 3.02 -11.24 3.83
N MET A 276 2.68 -12.41 3.30
CA MET A 276 2.29 -13.58 4.10
C MET A 276 3.45 -14.11 4.95
N ILE A 277 4.65 -14.25 4.38
CA ILE A 277 5.86 -14.67 5.11
C ILE A 277 6.14 -13.70 6.26
N VAL A 278 6.11 -12.39 5.96
CA VAL A 278 6.28 -11.38 7.01
C VAL A 278 5.18 -11.51 8.05
N LYS A 279 3.91 -11.63 7.68
CA LYS A 279 2.80 -11.72 8.63
C LYS A 279 2.83 -12.98 9.51
N ASP A 280 3.02 -14.14 8.91
CA ASP A 280 2.81 -15.43 9.59
C ASP A 280 4.10 -15.95 10.24
N ILE A 281 5.27 -15.54 9.75
CA ILE A 281 6.56 -16.08 10.19
C ILE A 281 7.41 -15.03 10.92
N LEU A 282 7.47 -13.78 10.42
CA LEU A 282 8.41 -12.77 10.94
C LEU A 282 7.77 -11.75 11.92
N LYS A 283 6.53 -11.32 11.68
CA LYS A 283 5.78 -10.33 12.47
C LYS A 283 5.48 -10.75 13.90
N PRO A 284 5.29 -12.05 14.25
CA PRO A 284 5.19 -12.45 15.64
C PRO A 284 6.41 -12.03 16.48
N ARG A 285 7.50 -11.57 15.84
CA ARG A 285 8.74 -11.17 16.50
C ARG A 285 9.10 -9.68 16.29
N LYS A 286 8.70 -8.98 15.20
CA LYS A 286 9.34 -7.69 14.79
C LYS A 286 8.46 -6.74 13.94
N LYS A 287 8.25 -5.50 14.40
CA LYS A 287 7.51 -4.42 13.68
C LYS A 287 8.32 -3.72 12.57
N VAL A 288 9.59 -4.08 12.39
CA VAL A 288 10.53 -3.39 11.49
C VAL A 288 10.18 -3.57 10.00
N ILE A 289 9.76 -4.77 9.61
CA ILE A 289 9.45 -5.09 8.22
C ILE A 289 7.98 -4.78 7.95
N THR A 290 7.73 -3.78 7.12
CA THR A 290 6.38 -3.33 6.76
C THR A 290 6.02 -3.75 5.33
N SER A 291 4.72 -3.72 4.98
CA SER A 291 4.25 -3.91 3.61
C SER A 291 4.87 -2.90 2.63
N TYR A 292 5.25 -1.72 3.12
CA TYR A 292 5.92 -0.68 2.34
C TYR A 292 7.36 -1.03 1.96
N ILE A 293 8.11 -1.67 2.87
CA ILE A 293 9.45 -2.22 2.57
C ILE A 293 9.34 -3.28 1.48
N LEU A 294 8.40 -4.22 1.64
CA LEU A 294 8.18 -5.28 0.66
C LEU A 294 7.75 -4.75 -0.70
N LYS A 295 6.91 -3.71 -0.73
CA LYS A 295 6.49 -3.05 -1.97
C LYS A 295 7.70 -2.54 -2.73
N ASN A 296 8.58 -1.80 -2.07
CA ASN A 296 9.79 -1.24 -2.68
C ASN A 296 10.72 -2.33 -3.21
N ILE A 297 10.89 -3.43 -2.48
CA ILE A 297 11.66 -4.58 -2.97
C ILE A 297 11.08 -5.12 -4.28
N VAL A 298 9.76 -5.31 -4.36
CA VAL A 298 9.10 -5.84 -5.57
C VAL A 298 9.21 -4.84 -6.73
N LEU A 299 9.06 -3.55 -6.48
CA LEU A 299 9.24 -2.51 -7.51
C LEU A 299 10.68 -2.51 -8.06
N TRP A 300 11.69 -2.61 -7.20
CA TRP A 300 13.08 -2.72 -7.63
C TRP A 300 13.38 -4.02 -8.39
N LEU A 301 12.79 -5.16 -7.96
CA LEU A 301 12.91 -6.41 -8.71
C LEU A 301 12.30 -6.28 -10.11
N ALA A 302 11.12 -5.66 -10.22
CA ALA A 302 10.46 -5.44 -11.49
C ALA A 302 11.27 -4.51 -12.40
N GLU A 303 11.78 -3.39 -11.88
CA GLU A 303 12.57 -2.41 -12.67
C GLU A 303 13.87 -3.02 -13.23
N ASN A 304 14.54 -3.85 -12.43
CA ASN A 304 15.90 -4.34 -12.72
C ASN A 304 15.96 -5.64 -13.53
N ASN A 305 14.82 -6.24 -13.89
CA ASN A 305 14.81 -7.55 -14.56
C ASN A 305 13.85 -7.60 -15.76
N PRO A 306 14.18 -8.37 -16.82
CA PRO A 306 13.29 -8.56 -17.97
C PRO A 306 11.92 -9.13 -17.57
N GLN A 307 10.85 -8.57 -18.14
CA GLN A 307 9.48 -8.88 -17.73
C GLN A 307 9.06 -10.31 -18.10
N GLU A 308 9.61 -10.86 -19.18
CA GLU A 308 9.37 -12.24 -19.63
C GLU A 308 9.81 -13.31 -18.63
N LEU A 309 10.72 -12.97 -17.71
CA LEU A 309 11.17 -13.89 -16.67
C LEU A 309 10.16 -14.04 -15.52
N PHE A 310 9.18 -13.14 -15.42
CA PHE A 310 8.14 -13.17 -14.38
C PHE A 310 6.90 -13.92 -14.85
N HIS A 311 7.00 -15.24 -14.94
CA HIS A 311 5.88 -16.12 -15.29
C HIS A 311 5.50 -17.09 -14.16
N SER A 312 4.35 -17.77 -14.28
CA SER A 312 3.82 -18.66 -13.24
C SER A 312 4.77 -19.78 -12.80
N GLY A 313 5.70 -20.20 -13.65
CA GLY A 313 6.74 -21.19 -13.35
C GLY A 313 7.98 -20.64 -12.64
N SER A 314 8.02 -19.33 -12.35
CA SER A 314 9.19 -18.65 -11.77
C SER A 314 8.93 -18.11 -10.35
N ILE A 315 7.75 -18.36 -9.77
CA ILE A 315 7.34 -17.80 -8.46
C ILE A 315 8.40 -18.03 -7.38
N PHE A 316 8.92 -19.26 -7.25
CA PHE A 316 9.90 -19.55 -6.20
C PHE A 316 11.27 -18.93 -6.43
N HIS A 317 11.68 -18.77 -7.69
CA HIS A 317 12.90 -18.05 -8.02
C HIS A 317 12.80 -16.60 -7.53
N TRP A 318 11.76 -15.88 -7.94
CA TRP A 318 11.60 -14.49 -7.57
C TRP A 318 11.23 -14.25 -6.11
N LEU A 319 10.51 -15.20 -5.48
CA LEU A 319 10.29 -15.16 -4.04
C LEU A 319 11.62 -15.24 -3.29
N LYS A 320 12.53 -16.11 -3.73
CA LYS A 320 13.89 -16.21 -3.19
C LYS A 320 14.66 -14.90 -3.39
N GLU A 321 14.64 -14.32 -4.59
CA GLU A 321 15.31 -13.04 -4.86
C GLU A 321 14.73 -11.90 -4.01
N GLY A 322 13.42 -11.89 -3.76
CA GLY A 322 12.79 -10.94 -2.84
C GLY A 322 13.23 -11.10 -1.39
N LEU A 323 13.37 -12.35 -0.91
CA LEU A 323 13.89 -12.64 0.43
C LEU A 323 15.38 -12.29 0.56
N ILE A 324 16.18 -12.54 -0.48
CA ILE A 324 17.59 -12.12 -0.54
C ILE A 324 17.68 -10.60 -0.47
N SER A 325 16.90 -9.89 -1.30
CA SER A 325 16.86 -8.42 -1.30
C SER A 325 16.47 -7.86 0.06
N LEU A 326 15.47 -8.44 0.72
CA LEU A 326 15.06 -8.07 2.07
C LEU A 326 16.17 -8.31 3.10
N ARG A 327 16.83 -9.47 3.05
CA ARG A 327 17.96 -9.79 3.93
C ARG A 327 19.11 -8.82 3.73
N THR A 328 19.48 -8.54 2.47
CA THR A 328 20.53 -7.59 2.11
C THR A 328 20.20 -6.20 2.65
N ALA A 329 18.97 -5.72 2.46
CA ALA A 329 18.52 -4.43 2.97
C ALA A 329 18.64 -4.33 4.50
N ILE A 330 18.25 -5.38 5.22
CA ILE A 330 18.35 -5.43 6.68
C ILE A 330 19.82 -5.48 7.12
N SER A 331 20.64 -6.31 6.47
CA SER A 331 22.06 -6.48 6.81
C SER A 331 22.89 -5.22 6.57
N SER A 332 22.63 -4.52 5.46
CA SER A 332 23.34 -3.30 5.08
C SER A 332 22.73 -2.02 5.66
N ARG A 333 21.55 -2.12 6.30
CA ARG A 333 20.73 -0.96 6.70
C ARG A 333 20.41 -0.02 5.55
N GLN A 334 20.28 -0.54 4.33
CA GLN A 334 20.03 0.25 3.13
C GLN A 334 18.88 -0.34 2.31
N LEU A 335 17.84 0.46 2.07
CA LEU A 335 16.85 0.20 1.02
C LEU A 335 16.46 1.55 0.40
N PRO A 336 16.94 1.87 -0.81
CA PRO A 336 16.51 3.04 -1.55
C PRO A 336 14.99 3.06 -1.72
N TYR A 337 14.36 4.19 -1.42
CA TYR A 337 12.96 4.39 -1.76
C TYR A 337 12.83 4.45 -3.29
N TYR A 338 11.89 3.70 -3.85
CA TYR A 338 11.74 3.54 -5.29
C TYR A 338 11.53 4.87 -6.04
N MET A 339 10.79 5.81 -5.46
CA MET A 339 10.52 7.11 -6.10
C MET A 339 11.65 8.13 -5.86
N ILE A 340 12.37 8.04 -4.74
CA ILE A 340 13.49 8.93 -4.38
C ILE A 340 14.63 8.05 -3.85
N PRO A 341 15.51 7.52 -4.71
CA PRO A 341 16.55 6.57 -4.31
C PRO A 341 17.47 7.05 -3.17
N GLU A 342 17.66 8.35 -3.05
CA GLU A 342 18.46 8.99 -2.01
C GLU A 342 17.83 8.81 -0.61
N ARG A 343 16.52 8.56 -0.52
CA ARG A 343 15.82 8.31 0.74
C ARG A 343 15.94 6.83 1.12
N ASN A 344 16.72 6.55 2.16
CA ASN A 344 16.88 5.20 2.69
C ASN A 344 15.74 4.80 3.66
N LEU A 345 14.91 3.84 3.26
CA LEU A 345 13.78 3.35 4.05
C LEU A 345 14.19 2.56 5.30
N MET A 346 15.40 2.01 5.34
CA MET A 346 15.92 1.29 6.51
C MET A 346 16.46 2.23 7.60
N ALA A 347 16.83 3.45 7.25
CA ALA A 347 17.25 4.47 8.23
C ALA A 347 16.08 4.92 9.12
N GLU A 348 14.86 4.85 8.61
CA GLU A 348 13.62 5.18 9.35
C GLU A 348 13.14 4.03 10.27
N ARG A 349 13.96 3.01 10.52
CA ARG A 349 13.55 1.82 11.29
C ARG A 349 14.37 1.65 12.55
N ASP A 350 13.66 1.58 13.67
CA ASP A 350 14.24 1.24 14.96
C ASP A 350 14.49 -0.26 15.03
N LEU A 351 15.72 -0.67 14.72
CA LEU A 351 16.20 -2.01 15.01
C LEU A 351 17.01 -1.93 16.30
N VAL A 352 16.44 -2.46 17.38
CA VAL A 352 17.13 -2.63 18.66
C VAL A 352 18.30 -3.62 18.53
N SER A 353 19.29 -3.52 19.43
CA SER A 353 20.48 -4.37 19.44
C SER A 353 20.14 -5.86 19.34
N GLY A 354 20.84 -6.60 18.47
CA GLY A 354 20.63 -8.03 18.21
C GLY A 354 19.44 -8.36 17.28
N GLN A 355 18.48 -7.44 17.11
CA GLN A 355 17.30 -7.68 16.28
C GLN A 355 17.64 -7.86 14.79
N GLN A 356 18.65 -7.14 14.30
CA GLN A 356 19.16 -7.25 12.93
C GLN A 356 19.71 -8.64 12.65
N ASP A 357 20.63 -9.14 13.48
CA ASP A 357 21.28 -10.43 13.26
C ASP A 357 20.28 -11.59 13.28
N GLU A 358 19.33 -11.56 14.21
CA GLU A 358 18.25 -12.53 14.26
C GLU A 358 17.33 -12.48 13.03
N LEU A 359 17.07 -11.30 12.46
CA LEU A 359 16.31 -11.16 11.21
C LEU A 359 17.09 -11.75 10.04
N VAL A 360 18.38 -11.41 9.94
CA VAL A 360 19.26 -11.94 8.90
C VAL A 360 19.33 -13.46 8.97
N LYS A 361 19.53 -14.03 10.17
CA LYS A 361 19.51 -15.48 10.41
C LYS A 361 18.18 -16.11 10.00
N SER A 362 17.06 -15.52 10.43
CA SER A 362 15.72 -16.03 10.08
C SER A 362 15.48 -16.01 8.57
N LEU A 363 15.87 -14.93 7.89
CA LEU A 363 15.73 -14.81 6.44
C LEU A 363 16.63 -15.79 5.68
N THR A 364 17.85 -16.04 6.15
CA THR A 364 18.73 -17.07 5.58
C THR A 364 18.06 -18.45 5.66
N CYS A 365 17.51 -18.84 6.81
CA CYS A 365 16.78 -20.11 6.92
C CYS A 365 15.58 -20.16 5.95
N LEU A 366 14.81 -19.08 5.82
CA LEU A 366 13.68 -19.01 4.89
C LEU A 366 14.08 -19.14 3.42
N ILE A 367 15.22 -18.56 3.04
CA ILE A 367 15.79 -18.69 1.69
C ILE A 367 16.14 -20.14 1.38
N ASP A 368 16.71 -20.86 2.36
CA ASP A 368 17.14 -22.25 2.20
C ASP A 368 15.97 -23.25 2.20
N GLU A 369 14.84 -22.91 2.84
CA GLU A 369 13.65 -23.76 2.90
C GLU A 369 12.96 -23.98 1.54
N GLY A 370 13.12 -23.05 0.59
CA GLY A 370 12.47 -23.13 -0.73
C GLY A 370 10.95 -23.34 -0.62
N PRO A 371 10.34 -24.25 -1.42
CA PRO A 371 8.89 -24.49 -1.39
C PRO A 371 8.31 -24.94 -0.05
N LYS A 372 9.14 -25.46 0.87
CA LYS A 372 8.66 -25.91 2.19
C LYS A 372 8.08 -24.76 3.01
N ILE A 373 8.48 -23.51 2.73
CA ILE A 373 7.96 -22.30 3.38
C ILE A 373 6.44 -22.18 3.29
N LEU A 374 5.82 -22.67 2.22
CA LEU A 374 4.38 -22.60 2.01
C LEU A 374 3.57 -23.31 3.09
N ARG A 375 4.12 -24.38 3.68
CA ARG A 375 3.49 -25.12 4.78
C ARG A 375 3.42 -24.31 6.08
N ARG A 376 4.11 -23.18 6.16
CA ARG A 376 4.13 -22.30 7.33
C ARG A 376 3.20 -21.09 7.17
N LEU A 377 2.74 -20.82 5.94
CA LEU A 377 1.84 -19.72 5.65
C LEU A 377 0.41 -20.18 5.92
N LYS A 378 -0.28 -19.56 6.89
CA LYS A 378 -1.53 -20.08 7.45
C LYS A 378 -2.60 -20.31 6.36
N LYS A 379 -2.81 -19.30 5.51
CA LYS A 379 -3.78 -19.36 4.40
C LYS A 379 -3.44 -20.44 3.36
N ILE A 380 -2.15 -20.60 3.04
CA ILE A 380 -1.70 -21.55 2.01
C ILE A 380 -1.66 -22.98 2.55
N ARG A 381 -1.07 -23.17 3.74
CA ARG A 381 -1.01 -24.46 4.44
C ARG A 381 -2.38 -25.14 4.49
N GLN A 382 -3.42 -24.40 4.81
CA GLN A 382 -4.77 -24.96 4.93
C GLN A 382 -5.39 -25.33 3.60
N ALA A 383 -5.16 -24.52 2.57
CA ALA A 383 -5.60 -24.86 1.23
C ALA A 383 -4.86 -26.08 0.65
N ILE A 384 -3.68 -26.41 1.20
CA ILE A 384 -2.90 -27.62 0.87
C ILE A 384 -3.29 -28.84 1.73
N ILE A 385 -3.47 -28.67 3.05
CA ILE A 385 -3.63 -29.78 4.03
C ILE A 385 -5.10 -30.14 4.32
N GLY A 386 -6.04 -29.18 4.19
CA GLY A 386 -7.47 -29.45 4.41
C GLY A 386 -8.10 -30.21 3.25
N HIS A 387 -9.27 -30.81 3.48
CA HIS A 387 -10.15 -31.22 2.38
C HIS A 387 -10.27 -30.02 1.42
N LYS A 388 -9.68 -30.12 0.23
CA LYS A 388 -9.53 -28.97 -0.69
C LYS A 388 -10.88 -28.28 -0.95
N GLU A 389 -11.98 -29.02 -0.93
CA GLU A 389 -13.27 -28.51 -1.37
C GLU A 389 -13.95 -27.53 -0.39
N PRO A 390 -14.17 -27.83 0.92
CA PRO A 390 -14.89 -26.89 1.79
C PRO A 390 -14.19 -25.54 1.97
N LEU A 391 -12.86 -25.49 2.14
CA LEU A 391 -12.14 -24.23 2.32
C LEU A 391 -12.07 -23.38 1.06
N LEU A 392 -11.87 -24.03 -0.10
CA LEU A 392 -11.95 -23.34 -1.39
C LEU A 392 -13.37 -22.85 -1.65
N TRP A 393 -14.39 -23.62 -1.26
CA TRP A 393 -15.78 -23.21 -1.30
C TRP A 393 -16.04 -21.97 -0.43
N TYR A 394 -15.65 -21.97 0.85
CA TYR A 394 -15.79 -20.80 1.72
C TYR A 394 -15.03 -19.58 1.19
N SER A 395 -13.83 -19.79 0.65
CA SER A 395 -13.03 -18.71 0.06
C SER A 395 -13.73 -18.10 -1.16
N LYS A 396 -14.34 -18.94 -2.02
CA LYS A 396 -15.14 -18.48 -3.15
C LYS A 396 -16.39 -17.72 -2.69
N LEU A 397 -17.16 -18.28 -1.76
CA LEU A 397 -18.37 -17.65 -1.24
C LEU A 397 -18.07 -16.28 -0.61
N ARG A 398 -16.98 -16.21 0.15
CA ARG A 398 -16.47 -14.97 0.74
C ARG A 398 -16.10 -13.91 -0.32
N ILE A 399 -15.51 -14.33 -1.43
CA ILE A 399 -15.19 -13.46 -2.56
C ILE A 399 -16.49 -12.93 -3.20
N GLU A 400 -17.50 -13.78 -3.40
CA GLU A 400 -18.78 -13.35 -3.99
C GLU A 400 -19.49 -12.32 -3.10
N PHE A 401 -19.56 -12.55 -1.79
CA PHE A 401 -20.13 -11.57 -0.85
C PHE A 401 -19.36 -10.25 -0.82
N GLU A 402 -18.03 -10.30 -0.91
CA GLU A 402 -17.21 -9.09 -1.00
C GLU A 402 -17.58 -8.28 -2.25
N ILE A 403 -17.66 -8.92 -3.42
CA ILE A 403 -17.96 -8.20 -4.65
C ILE A 403 -19.39 -7.66 -4.61
N LEU A 404 -20.36 -8.45 -4.16
CA LEU A 404 -21.73 -7.99 -3.97
C LEU A 404 -21.79 -6.77 -3.05
N TYR A 405 -21.05 -6.77 -1.95
CA TYR A 405 -20.97 -5.64 -1.03
C TYR A 405 -20.40 -4.37 -1.72
N LEU A 406 -19.32 -4.51 -2.50
CA LEU A 406 -18.74 -3.39 -3.24
C LEU A 406 -19.70 -2.84 -4.30
N GLU A 407 -20.41 -3.72 -5.03
CA GLU A 407 -21.40 -3.35 -6.04
C GLU A 407 -22.61 -2.64 -5.41
N LEU A 408 -23.12 -3.14 -4.28
CA LEU A 408 -24.19 -2.49 -3.51
C LEU A 408 -23.74 -1.12 -2.99
N SER A 409 -22.50 -1.01 -2.50
CA SER A 409 -21.93 0.26 -2.03
C SER A 409 -21.85 1.30 -3.14
N ILE A 410 -21.45 0.89 -4.35
CA ILE A 410 -21.43 1.74 -5.54
C ILE A 410 -22.85 2.19 -5.89
N ARG A 411 -23.81 1.25 -5.98
CA ARG A 411 -25.22 1.56 -6.29
C ARG A 411 -25.82 2.54 -5.28
N GLN A 412 -25.58 2.32 -3.99
CA GLN A 412 -26.07 3.20 -2.93
C GLN A 412 -25.52 4.63 -3.05
N MET A 413 -24.24 4.77 -3.45
CA MET A 413 -23.65 6.08 -3.68
C MET A 413 -24.20 6.77 -4.92
N GLN A 414 -24.54 6.00 -5.97
CA GLN A 414 -25.22 6.51 -7.17
C GLN A 414 -26.65 6.95 -6.85
N CYS A 415 -27.54 6.09 -6.36
CA CYS A 415 -28.96 6.42 -6.17
C CYS A 415 -29.28 7.66 -5.31
N LYS A 416 -28.31 8.16 -4.53
CA LYS A 416 -28.45 9.38 -3.73
C LYS A 416 -28.22 10.68 -4.53
N ASP A 417 -27.99 10.64 -5.83
CA ASP A 417 -27.56 11.80 -6.64
C ASP A 417 -28.69 12.68 -7.22
N GLU A 418 -29.94 12.21 -7.38
CA GLU A 418 -30.97 13.05 -8.06
C GLU A 418 -32.34 13.16 -7.37
N ASN A 419 -32.78 12.19 -6.56
CA ASN A 419 -34.09 12.23 -5.88
C ASN A 419 -34.03 11.94 -4.36
N GLY A 420 -32.83 11.79 -3.79
CA GLY A 420 -32.64 11.55 -2.35
C GLY A 420 -33.20 10.23 -1.81
N VAL A 421 -33.76 9.35 -2.67
CA VAL A 421 -34.34 8.08 -2.25
C VAL A 421 -33.24 7.09 -1.91
N VAL A 422 -33.07 6.84 -0.62
CA VAL A 422 -32.25 5.75 -0.12
C VAL A 422 -32.96 4.44 -0.45
N ASN A 423 -32.35 3.59 -1.28
CA ASN A 423 -32.86 2.24 -1.49
C ASN A 423 -32.69 1.42 -0.20
N THR A 424 -33.78 1.28 0.55
CA THR A 424 -33.82 0.54 1.82
C THR A 424 -33.45 -0.93 1.62
N SER A 425 -33.78 -1.53 0.47
CA SER A 425 -33.37 -2.89 0.13
C SER A 425 -31.86 -3.02 -0.01
N ASP A 426 -31.18 -2.05 -0.64
CA ASP A 426 -29.71 -2.09 -0.75
C ASP A 426 -29.03 -1.92 0.62
N ILE A 427 -29.60 -1.11 1.53
CA ILE A 427 -29.11 -1.01 2.91
C ILE A 427 -29.27 -2.33 3.65
N ILE A 428 -30.45 -2.95 3.57
CA ILE A 428 -30.70 -4.25 4.20
C ILE A 428 -29.71 -5.29 3.65
N LEU A 429 -29.50 -5.33 2.33
CA LEU A 429 -28.54 -6.23 1.69
C LEU A 429 -27.09 -5.95 2.12
N LEU A 430 -26.69 -4.69 2.29
CA LEU A 430 -25.37 -4.34 2.82
C LEU A 430 -25.18 -4.85 4.25
N ILE A 431 -26.19 -4.68 5.10
CA ILE A 431 -26.18 -5.18 6.49
C ILE A 431 -26.11 -6.71 6.50
N LEU A 432 -26.89 -7.39 5.65
CA LEU A 432 -26.86 -8.85 5.51
C LEU A 432 -25.51 -9.35 5.00
N CYS A 433 -24.96 -8.72 3.95
CA CYS A 433 -23.62 -9.05 3.43
C CYS A 433 -22.55 -8.87 4.51
N TYR A 434 -22.64 -7.77 5.28
CA TYR A 434 -21.74 -7.51 6.40
C TYR A 434 -21.83 -8.63 7.45
N GLY A 435 -23.04 -8.95 7.92
CA GLY A 435 -23.29 -9.98 8.94
C GLY A 435 -22.85 -11.37 8.49
N MET A 436 -23.18 -11.75 7.25
CA MET A 436 -22.74 -13.03 6.68
C MET A 436 -21.22 -13.13 6.55
N MET A 437 -20.56 -12.05 6.14
CA MET A 437 -19.10 -12.00 6.08
C MET A 437 -18.45 -12.12 7.46
N GLU A 438 -19.04 -11.54 8.49
CA GLU A 438 -18.57 -11.70 9.86
C GLU A 438 -18.67 -13.16 10.33
N VAL A 439 -19.80 -13.81 10.05
CA VAL A 439 -20.02 -15.24 10.35
C VAL A 439 -19.01 -16.11 9.58
N LEU A 440 -18.85 -15.89 8.27
CA LEU A 440 -17.87 -16.60 7.45
C LEU A 440 -16.44 -16.41 7.97
N ASN A 441 -16.07 -15.19 8.35
CA ASN A 441 -14.75 -14.91 8.93
C ASN A 441 -14.57 -15.62 10.29
N LYS A 442 -15.61 -15.71 11.13
CA LYS A 442 -15.57 -16.47 12.39
C LYS A 442 -15.44 -17.97 12.15
N ILE A 443 -16.18 -18.53 11.20
CA ILE A 443 -16.07 -19.96 10.81
C ILE A 443 -14.66 -20.23 10.28
N ILE A 444 -14.14 -19.38 9.40
CA ILE A 444 -12.75 -19.48 8.90
C ILE A 444 -11.76 -19.40 10.07
N ALA A 445 -11.91 -18.43 10.98
CA ALA A 445 -11.08 -18.28 12.19
C ALA A 445 -11.14 -19.51 13.11
N ARG A 446 -12.30 -20.13 13.25
CA ARG A 446 -12.49 -21.33 14.07
C ARG A 446 -11.93 -22.58 13.40
N MET A 447 -12.12 -22.74 12.09
CA MET A 447 -11.41 -23.73 11.29
C MET A 447 -9.89 -23.53 11.39
N HIS A 448 -9.41 -22.29 11.53
CA HIS A 448 -8.00 -22.01 11.82
C HIS A 448 -7.53 -22.52 13.19
N SER A 449 -8.39 -22.56 14.22
CA SER A 449 -8.01 -22.94 15.59
C SER A 449 -8.31 -24.39 15.96
N GLU A 450 -9.42 -24.97 15.49
CA GLU A 450 -10.01 -26.21 16.02
C GLU A 450 -10.07 -27.39 15.04
N GLY A 451 -9.92 -27.16 13.73
CA GLY A 451 -9.90 -28.23 12.72
C GLY A 451 -11.22 -29.03 12.55
N THR A 452 -12.33 -28.54 13.11
CA THR A 452 -13.67 -29.16 13.06
C THR A 452 -14.57 -28.45 12.02
N TYR A 453 -15.42 -29.22 11.32
CA TYR A 453 -16.15 -28.75 10.12
C TYR A 453 -17.68 -28.95 10.12
N LEU A 454 -18.23 -29.89 10.91
CA LEU A 454 -19.58 -30.42 10.66
C LEU A 454 -20.72 -29.61 11.31
N ASN A 455 -20.57 -29.15 12.56
CA ASN A 455 -21.65 -28.42 13.26
C ASN A 455 -21.87 -27.00 12.72
N ASP A 456 -20.82 -26.38 12.17
CA ASP A 456 -20.88 -24.99 11.72
C ASP A 456 -21.61 -24.83 10.38
N ILE A 457 -21.64 -25.88 9.53
CA ILE A 457 -22.40 -25.89 8.26
C ILE A 457 -23.90 -25.84 8.55
N THR A 458 -24.39 -26.63 9.51
CA THR A 458 -25.80 -26.69 9.90
C THR A 458 -26.27 -25.36 10.49
N GLN A 459 -25.40 -24.69 11.25
CA GLN A 459 -25.69 -23.38 11.84
C GLN A 459 -25.70 -22.26 10.79
N LEU A 460 -24.76 -22.28 9.84
CA LEU A 460 -24.71 -21.33 8.72
C LEU A 460 -25.92 -21.51 7.78
N ILE A 461 -26.28 -22.75 7.43
CA ILE A 461 -27.47 -23.05 6.64
C ILE A 461 -28.74 -22.59 7.37
N GLY A 462 -28.83 -22.81 8.69
CA GLY A 462 -29.93 -22.31 9.51
C GLY A 462 -30.04 -20.77 9.56
N MET A 463 -28.91 -20.06 9.54
CA MET A 463 -28.86 -18.59 9.49
C MET A 463 -29.10 -18.00 8.08
N ILE A 464 -28.86 -18.76 7.02
CA ILE A 464 -29.10 -18.33 5.64
C ILE A 464 -30.56 -18.60 5.22
N LEU A 465 -31.16 -19.67 5.74
CA LEU A 465 -32.52 -20.11 5.39
C LEU A 465 -33.62 -19.56 6.33
N GLY A 466 -33.26 -19.04 7.51
CA GLY A 466 -34.17 -18.37 8.43
C GLY A 466 -34.00 -16.86 8.36
#